data_AF-A0A383A0P3-F1
#
_entry.id   AF-A0A383A0P3-F1
#
_cell.length_a   1.000
_cell.length_b   1.000
_cell.length_c   1.000
_cell.angle_alpha   90.00
_cell.angle_beta   90.00
_cell.angle_gamma   90.00
#
_symmetry.space_group_name_H-M   'P 1'
#
loop_
_entity.id
_entity.type
_entity.pdbx_description
1 polymer ?
#
loop_
_entity_poly.entity_id
_entity_poly.type
_entity_poly.pdbx_seq_one_letter_code
_entity_poly.pdbx_strand_id
1 'polypeptide(L)'
;MKFLKPKFWDKKQISIFSIVLFPITLLIKLLNSFKPFFIKNYRFSIPIICVGNIYLGGTGKTPLCIELFSILKNLNKNPVFIRKKYESFQDEINLLKQIGPTYEGSKRINAINDAIQSKADVVILDDGFQDFSI
;
A
#
# COMPACT_ATOMS: atom_id res chain seq x y z
N MET A 1 7.77 14.36 -10.75
CA MET A 1 8.77 13.67 -11.59
C MET A 1 8.33 12.23 -11.79
N LYS A 2 8.27 11.73 -13.04
CA LYS A 2 8.02 10.30 -13.30
C LYS A 2 9.31 9.53 -12.98
N PHE A 3 9.41 8.98 -11.77
CA PHE A 3 10.50 8.08 -11.42
C PHE A 3 10.31 6.75 -12.17
N LEU A 4 11.07 6.54 -13.23
CA LEU A 4 11.12 5.25 -13.92
C LEU A 4 12.07 4.32 -13.17
N LYS A 5 11.71 3.03 -13.10
CA LYS A 5 12.62 2.02 -12.55
C LYS A 5 13.91 1.98 -13.39
N PRO A 6 15.08 1.79 -12.77
CA PRO A 6 16.34 1.65 -13.50
C PRO A 6 16.33 0.45 -14.45
N LYS A 7 16.75 0.65 -15.71
CA LYS A 7 16.76 -0.40 -16.75
C LYS A 7 17.60 -1.63 -16.39
N PHE A 8 18.60 -1.47 -15.51
CA PHE A 8 19.46 -2.58 -15.12
C PHE A 8 18.77 -3.56 -14.16
N TRP A 9 17.63 -3.20 -13.55
CA TRP A 9 16.86 -4.10 -12.69
C TRP A 9 16.24 -5.26 -13.48
N ASP A 10 15.99 -5.08 -14.78
CA ASP A 10 15.37 -6.09 -15.64
C ASP A 10 16.41 -7.03 -16.30
N LYS A 11 17.71 -6.79 -16.08
CA LYS A 11 18.78 -7.63 -16.63
C LYS A 11 19.01 -8.86 -15.76
N LYS A 12 19.09 -10.04 -16.38
CA LYS A 12 19.41 -11.30 -15.67
C LYS A 12 20.86 -11.37 -15.16
N GLN A 13 21.77 -10.60 -15.73
CA GLN A 13 23.19 -10.56 -15.36
C GLN A 13 23.47 -9.46 -14.34
N ILE A 14 24.45 -9.68 -13.47
CA ILE A 14 24.86 -8.68 -12.47
C ILE A 14 25.48 -7.48 -13.18
N SER A 15 24.84 -6.32 -13.05
CA SER A 15 25.33 -5.05 -13.58
C SER A 15 26.39 -4.45 -12.64
N ILE A 16 27.37 -3.75 -13.20
CA ILE A 16 28.35 -2.96 -12.43
C ILE A 16 27.65 -1.97 -11.50
N PHE A 17 26.56 -1.34 -11.96
CA PHE A 17 25.75 -0.43 -11.14
C PHE A 17 25.14 -1.13 -9.92
N SER A 18 24.74 -2.40 -10.03
CA SER A 18 24.22 -3.17 -8.90
C SER A 18 25.30 -3.40 -7.84
N ILE A 19 26.53 -3.66 -8.26
CA ILE A 19 27.69 -3.86 -7.36
C ILE A 19 28.01 -2.55 -6.63
N VAL A 20 28.07 -1.43 -7.36
CA VAL A 20 28.37 -0.12 -6.76
C VAL A 20 27.27 0.31 -5.77
N LEU A 21 26.00 0.00 -6.05
CA LEU A 21 24.86 0.34 -5.18
C LEU A 21 24.64 -0.67 -4.04
N PHE A 22 25.34 -1.80 -4.03
CA PHE A 22 25.23 -2.82 -3.00
C PHE A 22 25.54 -2.33 -1.57
N PRO A 23 26.66 -1.61 -1.29
CA PRO A 23 26.93 -1.09 0.05
C PRO A 23 25.84 -0.12 0.53
N ILE A 24 25.30 0.70 -0.37
CA ILE A 24 24.20 1.61 -0.07
C ILE A 24 22.93 0.82 0.29
N THR A 25 22.68 -0.28 -0.41
CA THR A 25 21.54 -1.16 -0.14
C THR A 25 21.65 -1.81 1.25
N LEU A 26 22.85 -2.26 1.66
CA LEU A 26 23.08 -2.79 3.00
C LEU A 26 22.77 -1.74 4.08
N LEU A 27 23.21 -0.49 3.88
CA LEU A 27 22.91 0.61 4.79
C LEU A 27 21.40 0.89 4.88
N ILE A 28 20.71 0.97 3.74
CA ILE A 28 19.25 1.19 3.71
C ILE A 28 18.51 0.03 4.38
N LYS A 29 18.95 -1.22 4.14
CA LYS A 29 18.36 -2.42 4.77
C LYS A 29 18.55 -2.40 6.28
N LEU A 30 19.74 -2.02 6.75
CA LEU A 30 20.02 -1.87 8.18
C LEU A 30 19.11 -0.82 8.80
N LEU A 31 19.03 0.38 8.23
CA LEU A 31 18.15 1.45 8.73
C LEU A 31 16.67 1.04 8.73
N ASN A 32 16.20 0.36 7.67
CA ASN A 32 14.81 -0.10 7.60
C ASN A 32 14.52 -1.24 8.60
N SER A 33 15.51 -2.06 8.97
CA SER A 33 15.32 -3.11 9.98
C SER A 33 15.02 -2.55 11.38
N PHE A 34 15.45 -1.31 11.66
CA PHE A 34 15.16 -0.63 12.91
C PHE A 34 13.79 0.05 12.94
N LYS A 35 13.15 0.33 11.79
CA LYS A 35 11.87 1.04 11.74
C LYS A 35 10.77 0.41 12.60
N PRO A 36 10.52 -0.91 12.57
CA PRO A 36 9.44 -1.53 13.36
C PRO A 36 9.59 -1.32 14.87
N PHE A 37 10.81 -1.12 15.39
CA PHE A 37 11.05 -0.89 16.82
C PHE A 37 10.58 0.50 17.28
N PHE A 38 10.50 1.47 16.38
CA PHE A 38 10.13 2.86 16.72
C PHE A 38 8.70 3.22 16.31
N ILE A 39 8.02 2.36 15.54
CA ILE A 39 6.67 2.62 15.06
C ILE A 39 5.67 2.02 16.03
N LYS A 40 4.69 2.84 16.43
CA LYS A 40 3.56 2.38 17.24
C LYS A 40 2.56 1.65 16.35
N ASN A 41 2.26 0.41 16.71
CA ASN A 41 1.26 -0.41 16.02
C ASN A 41 -0.13 -0.17 16.62
N TYR A 42 -1.13 -0.08 15.76
CA TYR A 42 -2.53 0.12 16.12
C TYR A 42 -3.33 -1.11 15.74
N ARG A 43 -4.23 -1.54 16.62
CA ARG A 43 -5.16 -2.63 16.34
C ARG A 43 -6.55 -2.06 16.13
N PHE A 44 -7.29 -2.68 15.22
CA PHE A 44 -8.64 -2.26 14.84
C PHE A 44 -9.64 -3.38 15.13
N SER A 45 -10.90 -3.01 15.28
CA SER A 45 -12.00 -3.94 15.59
C SER A 45 -12.45 -4.78 14.39
N ILE A 46 -12.06 -4.38 13.18
CA ILE A 46 -12.44 -5.04 11.92
C ILE A 46 -11.19 -5.59 11.21
N PRO A 47 -11.32 -6.66 10.41
CA PRO A 47 -10.22 -7.20 9.61
C PRO A 47 -9.69 -6.18 8.59
N ILE A 48 -8.37 -6.19 8.42
CA ILE A 48 -7.65 -5.33 7.48
C ILE A 48 -6.87 -6.23 6.52
N ILE A 49 -7.12 -6.09 5.23
CA ILE A 49 -6.39 -6.76 4.15
C ILE A 49 -5.41 -5.77 3.57
N CYS A 50 -4.12 -6.00 3.81
CA CYS A 50 -3.05 -5.14 3.30
C CYS A 50 -2.61 -5.61 1.91
N VAL A 51 -2.86 -4.80 0.88
CA VAL A 51 -2.32 -5.01 -0.46
C VAL A 51 -1.18 -4.03 -0.68
N GLY A 52 -0.02 -4.55 -1.05
CA GLY A 52 1.12 -3.70 -1.39
C GLY A 52 2.16 -4.48 -2.17
N ASN A 53 3.29 -3.85 -2.40
CA ASN A 53 4.33 -4.42 -3.25
C ASN A 53 5.72 -4.06 -2.74
N ILE A 54 6.68 -4.93 -3.05
CA ILE A 54 8.11 -4.76 -2.74
C ILE A 54 8.90 -4.09 -3.86
N TYR A 55 8.29 -3.91 -5.04
CA TYR A 55 8.95 -3.43 -6.26
C TYR A 55 8.45 -2.03 -6.70
N LEU A 56 9.27 -1.31 -7.48
CA LEU A 56 8.88 -0.03 -8.05
C LEU A 56 8.18 -0.25 -9.41
N GLY A 57 7.03 0.37 -9.62
CA GLY A 57 6.27 0.34 -10.87
C GLY A 57 4.87 -0.24 -10.73
N GLY A 58 4.18 -0.36 -11.86
CA GLY A 58 2.83 -0.91 -11.94
C GLY A 58 2.84 -2.42 -11.72
N THR A 59 2.46 -2.85 -10.52
CA THR A 59 2.49 -4.26 -10.08
C THR A 59 1.11 -4.86 -9.87
N GLY A 60 0.07 -4.21 -10.41
CA GLY A 60 -1.30 -4.72 -10.35
C GLY A 60 -1.96 -4.62 -8.98
N LYS A 61 -1.41 -3.84 -8.04
CA LYS A 61 -2.00 -3.63 -6.70
C LYS A 61 -3.45 -3.17 -6.77
N THR A 62 -3.73 -2.09 -7.50
CA THR A 62 -5.08 -1.52 -7.59
C THR A 62 -6.07 -2.46 -8.27
N PRO A 63 -5.76 -3.12 -9.41
CA PRO A 63 -6.60 -4.20 -9.93
C PRO A 63 -6.88 -5.33 -8.93
N LEU A 64 -5.87 -5.75 -8.16
CA LEU A 64 -6.03 -6.77 -7.12
C LEU A 64 -6.95 -6.29 -5.99
N CYS A 65 -6.83 -5.02 -5.57
CA CYS A 65 -7.74 -4.42 -4.60
C CYS A 65 -9.18 -4.43 -5.10
N ILE A 66 -9.41 -4.06 -6.37
CA ILE A 66 -10.73 -4.08 -7.01
C ILE A 66 -11.32 -5.49 -7.02
N GLU A 67 -10.52 -6.49 -7.37
CA GLU A 67 -10.98 -7.89 -7.36
C GLU A 67 -11.31 -8.37 -5.94
N LEU A 68 -10.47 -8.06 -4.95
CA LEU A 68 -10.74 -8.36 -3.54
C LEU A 68 -12.04 -7.71 -3.06
N PHE A 69 -12.30 -6.47 -3.47
CA PHE A 69 -13.55 -5.79 -3.14
C PHE A 69 -14.76 -6.51 -3.72
N SER A 70 -14.68 -6.93 -5.00
CA SER A 70 -15.73 -7.72 -5.66
C SER A 70 -16.01 -9.03 -4.93
N ILE A 71 -14.95 -9.78 -4.60
CA ILE A 71 -15.05 -11.03 -3.83
C ILE A 71 -15.73 -10.79 -2.48
N LEU A 72 -15.30 -9.76 -1.74
CA LEU A 72 -15.88 -9.45 -0.42
C LEU A 72 -17.34 -9.01 -0.52
N LYS A 73 -17.70 -8.24 -1.56
CA LYS A 73 -19.10 -7.90 -1.85
C LYS A 73 -19.95 -9.14 -2.13
N ASN A 74 -19.44 -10.09 -2.91
CA ASN A 74 -20.12 -11.36 -3.18
C ASN A 74 -20.30 -12.22 -1.91
N LEU A 75 -19.45 -12.02 -0.90
CA LEU A 75 -19.57 -12.63 0.43
C LEU A 75 -20.46 -11.83 1.39
N ASN A 76 -21.26 -10.89 0.87
CA ASN A 76 -22.15 -10.00 1.64
C ASN A 76 -21.43 -9.16 2.72
N LYS A 77 -20.17 -8.77 2.47
CA LYS A 77 -19.43 -7.84 3.32
C LYS A 77 -19.65 -6.39 2.89
N ASN A 78 -19.27 -5.48 3.78
CA ASN A 78 -19.17 -4.04 3.55
C ASN A 78 -17.71 -3.59 3.47
N PRO A 79 -16.97 -4.01 2.41
CA PRO A 79 -15.59 -3.60 2.20
C PRO A 79 -15.49 -2.11 1.87
N VAL A 80 -14.38 -1.51 2.27
CA VAL A 80 -13.98 -0.17 1.87
C VAL A 80 -12.50 -0.14 1.50
N PHE A 81 -12.14 0.77 0.60
CA PHE A 81 -10.75 1.05 0.27
C PHE A 81 -10.18 2.13 1.20
N ILE A 82 -8.95 1.92 1.66
CA ILE A 82 -8.18 2.94 2.38
C ILE A 82 -6.90 3.21 1.62
N ARG A 83 -6.65 4.49 1.33
CA ARG A 83 -5.39 4.93 0.73
C ARG A 83 -4.88 6.18 1.44
N LYS A 84 -3.55 6.30 1.52
CA LYS A 84 -2.93 7.50 2.09
C LYS A 84 -3.07 8.65 1.10
N LYS A 85 -3.42 9.84 1.61
CA LYS A 85 -3.63 11.03 0.78
C LYS A 85 -2.30 11.56 0.25
N TYR A 86 -2.18 11.59 -1.08
CA TYR A 86 -1.06 12.17 -1.81
C TYR A 86 -1.60 12.81 -3.09
N GLU A 87 -1.18 14.04 -3.40
CA GLU A 87 -1.63 14.76 -4.58
C GLU A 87 -1.32 14.02 -5.89
N SER A 88 -0.20 13.29 -5.92
CA SER A 88 0.27 12.56 -7.10
C SER A 88 -0.51 11.30 -7.45
N PHE A 89 -1.46 10.85 -6.62
CA PHE A 89 -2.22 9.60 -6.81
C PHE A 89 -3.72 9.82 -6.89
N GLN A 90 -4.16 11.02 -7.29
CA GLN A 90 -5.58 11.36 -7.33
C GLN A 90 -6.36 10.54 -8.38
N ASP A 91 -5.71 10.18 -9.49
CA ASP A 91 -6.25 9.30 -10.52
C ASP A 91 -6.56 7.90 -9.99
N GLU A 92 -5.63 7.29 -9.24
CA GLU A 92 -5.83 5.99 -8.61
C GLU A 92 -6.96 6.03 -7.57
N ILE A 93 -7.03 7.11 -6.78
CA ILE A 93 -8.13 7.30 -5.81
C ILE A 93 -9.47 7.46 -6.52
N ASN A 94 -9.52 8.23 -7.61
CA ASN A 94 -10.75 8.43 -8.38
C ASN A 94 -11.23 7.12 -9.00
N LEU A 95 -10.31 6.27 -9.48
CA LEU A 95 -10.63 4.93 -9.97
C LEU A 95 -11.26 4.07 -8.87
N LEU A 96 -10.68 4.04 -7.66
CA LEU A 96 -11.26 3.29 -6.54
C LEU A 96 -12.64 3.82 -6.12
N LYS A 97 -12.82 5.15 -6.09
CA LYS A 97 -14.11 5.81 -5.77
C LYS A 97 -15.23 5.45 -6.76
N GLN A 98 -14.89 5.14 -8.02
CA GLN A 98 -15.88 4.65 -9.00
C GLN A 98 -16.35 3.23 -8.71
N ILE A 99 -15.52 2.41 -8.05
CA ILE A 99 -15.83 1.01 -7.73
C ILE A 99 -16.53 0.89 -6.37
N GLY A 100 -16.10 1.65 -5.37
CA GLY A 100 -16.65 1.54 -4.02
C GLY A 100 -16.22 2.63 -3.05
N PRO A 101 -16.74 2.59 -1.81
CA PRO A 101 -16.40 3.57 -0.78
C PRO A 101 -14.89 3.57 -0.53
N THR A 102 -14.30 4.76 -0.63
CA THR A 102 -12.85 4.96 -0.50
C THR A 102 -12.60 6.11 0.45
N TYR A 103 -11.83 5.84 1.51
CA TYR A 103 -11.43 6.85 2.49
C TYR A 103 -9.96 7.19 2.31
N GLU A 104 -9.66 8.47 2.51
CA GLU A 104 -8.31 9.03 2.40
C GLU A 104 -7.94 9.81 3.65
N GLY A 105 -6.68 9.70 4.07
CA GLY A 105 -6.17 10.41 5.23
C GLY A 105 -4.66 10.58 5.16
N SER A 106 -4.15 11.60 5.85
CA SER A 106 -2.70 11.78 6.02
C SER A 106 -2.07 10.62 6.78
N LYS A 107 -2.80 10.04 7.73
CA LYS A 107 -2.53 8.77 8.39
C LYS A 107 -3.66 7.80 8.10
N ARG A 108 -3.32 6.57 7.69
CA ARG A 108 -4.31 5.52 7.40
C ARG A 108 -5.18 5.19 8.61
N ILE A 109 -4.62 5.28 9.81
CA ILE A 109 -5.35 5.08 11.09
C ILE A 109 -6.63 5.93 11.15
N ASN A 110 -6.55 7.20 10.77
CA ASN A 110 -7.71 8.10 10.81
C ASN A 110 -8.77 7.65 9.81
N ALA A 111 -8.36 7.35 8.57
CA ALA A 111 -9.27 6.88 7.54
C ALA A 111 -9.93 5.54 7.90
N ILE A 112 -9.23 4.64 8.59
CA ILE A 112 -9.79 3.39 9.10
C ILE A 112 -10.84 3.67 10.18
N ASN A 113 -10.58 4.61 11.10
CA ASN A 113 -11.56 4.97 12.13
C ASN A 113 -12.83 5.58 11.51
N ASP A 114 -12.69 6.43 10.50
CA ASP A 114 -13.82 7.03 9.77
C ASP A 114 -14.64 5.96 9.03
N ALA A 115 -13.96 4.95 8.47
CA ALA A 115 -14.59 3.80 7.85
C ALA A 115 -15.38 2.94 8.86
N ILE A 116 -14.80 2.68 10.03
CA ILE A 116 -15.47 1.93 11.12
C ILE A 116 -16.73 2.69 11.57
N GLN A 117 -16.66 4.01 11.73
CA GLN A 117 -17.83 4.84 12.06
C GLN A 117 -18.91 4.78 10.97
N SER A 118 -18.51 4.63 9.72
CA SER A 118 -19.39 4.46 8.57
C SER A 118 -19.93 3.03 8.40
N LYS A 119 -19.73 2.15 9.39
CA LYS A 119 -20.19 0.75 9.43
C LYS A 119 -19.51 -0.17 8.40
N ALA A 120 -18.27 0.13 8.01
CA ALA A 120 -17.44 -0.84 7.29
C ALA A 120 -17.13 -2.06 8.18
N ASP A 121 -17.14 -3.26 7.61
CA ASP A 121 -16.83 -4.50 8.33
C ASP A 121 -15.51 -5.16 7.89
N VAL A 122 -14.90 -4.67 6.80
CA VAL A 122 -13.58 -5.08 6.32
C VAL A 122 -12.91 -3.93 5.56
N VAL A 123 -11.61 -3.78 5.73
CA VAL A 123 -10.80 -2.75 5.09
C VAL A 123 -9.83 -3.37 4.11
N ILE A 124 -9.69 -2.77 2.93
CA ILE A 124 -8.65 -3.09 1.94
C ILE A 124 -7.70 -1.90 1.87
N LEU A 125 -6.44 -2.10 2.29
CA LEU A 125 -5.40 -1.07 2.14
C LEU A 125 -4.82 -1.17 0.74
N ASP A 126 -4.96 -0.11 -0.05
CA ASP A 126 -4.23 0.02 -1.30
C ASP A 126 -2.86 0.65 -1.02
N ASP A 127 -1.80 -0.06 -1.42
CA ASP A 127 -0.40 0.29 -1.21
C ASP A 127 0.05 0.35 0.27
N GLY A 128 -0.36 -0.63 1.08
CA GLY A 128 -0.15 -0.66 2.53
C GLY A 128 1.18 -1.28 3.01
N PHE A 129 1.94 -1.99 2.16
CA PHE A 129 3.03 -2.88 2.60
C PHE A 129 4.13 -2.20 3.45
N GLN A 130 4.43 -0.93 3.17
CA GLN A 130 5.46 -0.16 3.90
C GLN A 130 4.92 0.54 5.16
N ASP A 131 3.63 0.41 5.46
CA ASP A 131 3.00 1.06 6.61
C ASP A 131 2.96 0.10 7.82
N PHE A 132 4.01 0.15 8.63
CA PHE A 132 4.12 -0.69 9.83
C PHE A 132 3.21 -0.26 10.99
N SER A 133 2.45 0.83 10.86
CA SER A 133 1.61 1.33 11.95
C SER A 133 0.30 0.55 12.14
N ILE A 134 -0.04 -0.33 11.20
CA ILE A 134 -1.31 -1.08 11.13
C ILE A 134 -1.03 -2.57 11.12
#